data_AF-A0A935EJD9-F1
#
_entry.id   AF-A0A935EJD9-F1
#
_cell.length_a   1.000
_cell.length_b   1.000
_cell.length_c   1.000
_cell.angle_alpha   90.00
_cell.angle_beta   90.00
_cell.angle_gamma   90.00
#
_symmetry.space_group_name_H-M   'P 1'
#
loop_
_entity.id
_entity.type
_entity.pdbx_description
1 polymer ?
#
loop_
_entity_poly.entity_id
_entity_poly.type
_entity_poly.pdbx_seq_one_letter_code
_entity_poly.pdbx_strand_id
1 'polypeptide(L)' 'MKRKEQMEQLAEMTAAELKDQADALKESLFRLKFRKTLGMGEVVNDIRREKKTLARVHTLLNKKDGKTAEA' A
#
# COMPACT_ATOMS: atom_id res chain seq x y z
N MET A 1 -14.31 2.28 -0.71
CA MET A 1 -13.56 2.61 0.53
C MET A 1 -13.34 4.12 0.57
N LYS A 2 -13.86 4.81 1.59
CA LYS A 2 -13.50 6.22 1.79
C LYS A 2 -12.03 6.26 2.21
N ARG A 3 -11.25 7.22 1.68
CA ARG A 3 -9.79 7.29 1.92
C ARG A 3 -9.43 7.36 3.42
N LYS A 4 -10.36 7.84 4.25
CA LYS A 4 -10.18 8.06 5.68
C LYS A 4 -10.18 6.74 6.46
N GLU A 5 -11.15 5.87 6.19
CA GLU A 5 -11.26 4.52 6.77
C GLU A 5 -10.01 3.68 6.46
N GLN A 6 -9.48 3.77 5.24
CA GLN A 6 -8.26 3.06 4.87
C GLN A 6 -7.05 3.55 5.64
N MET A 7 -6.97 4.84 5.98
CA MET A 7 -5.85 5.39 6.74
C MET A 7 -5.92 5.02 8.22
N GLU A 8 -7.13 4.99 8.79
CA GLU A 8 -7.35 4.56 10.18
C GLU A 8 -6.99 3.07 10.34
N GLN A 9 -7.48 2.20 9.44
CA GLN A 9 -7.11 0.79 9.43
C GLN A 9 -5.60 0.55 9.31
N LEU A 10 -4.92 1.29 8.41
CA LEU A 10 -3.47 1.19 8.26
C LEU A 10 -2.71 1.74 9.48
N ALA A 11 -3.27 2.67 10.24
CA ALA A 11 -2.62 3.20 11.44
C ALA A 11 -2.70 2.21 12.61
N GLU A 12 -3.81 1.49 12.73
CA GLU A 12 -4.06 0.47 13.76
C GLU A 12 -3.20 -0.78 13.58
N MET A 13 -2.84 -1.14 12.33
CA MET A 13 -2.01 -2.33 12.02
C MET A 13 -0.57 -2.23 12.54
N THR A 14 -0.04 -3.33 13.06
CA THR A 14 1.34 -3.44 13.57
C THR A 14 2.40 -3.31 12.46
N ALA A 15 3.67 -3.08 12.83
CA ALA A 15 4.76 -2.96 11.86
C ALA A 15 4.96 -4.23 11.00
N ALA A 16 4.68 -5.40 11.56
CA ALA A 16 4.71 -6.68 10.83
C ALA A 16 3.58 -6.75 9.81
N GLU A 17 2.34 -6.47 10.22
CA GLU A 17 1.17 -6.49 9.34
C GLU A 17 1.27 -5.45 8.20
N LEU A 18 1.89 -4.30 8.47
CA LEU A 18 2.18 -3.29 7.45
C LEU A 18 3.19 -3.78 6.41
N LYS A 19 4.19 -4.59 6.80
CA LYS A 19 5.12 -5.23 5.85
C LYS A 19 4.39 -6.26 4.99
N ASP A 20 3.58 -7.11 5.60
CA ASP A 20 2.81 -8.13 4.87
C ASP A 20 1.85 -7.50 3.87
N GLN A 21 1.19 -6.40 4.26
CA GLN A 21 0.38 -5.61 3.33
C GLN A 21 1.20 -4.96 2.22
N ALA A 22 2.40 -4.46 2.51
CA ALA A 22 3.26 -3.89 1.48
C ALA A 22 3.62 -4.94 0.42
N ASP A 23 3.88 -6.17 0.84
CA ASP A 23 4.21 -7.28 -0.08
C ASP A 23 2.98 -7.75 -0.87
N ALA A 24 1.82 -7.86 -0.24
CA ALA A 24 0.56 -8.11 -0.95
C ALA A 24 0.23 -7.02 -1.99
N LEU A 25 0.47 -5.74 -1.65
CA LEU A 25 0.27 -4.62 -2.57
C LEU A 25 1.27 -4.63 -3.73
N LYS A 26 2.52 -5.07 -3.51
CA LYS A 26 3.49 -5.27 -4.61
C LYS A 26 3.03 -6.34 -5.57
N GLU A 27 2.50 -7.46 -5.06
CA GLU A 27 1.99 -8.54 -5.91
C GLU A 27 0.75 -8.10 -6.70
N SER A 28 -0.18 -7.37 -6.07
CA SER A 28 -1.34 -6.79 -6.78
C SER A 28 -0.89 -5.83 -7.89
N LEU A 29 0.10 -4.97 -7.60
CA LEU A 29 0.68 -4.07 -8.59
C LEU A 29 1.35 -4.83 -9.74
N PHE A 30 2.03 -5.95 -9.47
CA PHE A 30 2.59 -6.80 -10.51
C PHE A 30 1.50 -7.36 -11.41
N ARG A 31 0.43 -7.92 -10.84
CA ARG A 31 -0.73 -8.46 -11.58
C ARG A 31 -1.45 -7.38 -12.39
N LEU A 32 -1.59 -6.16 -11.86
CA LEU A 32 -2.21 -5.04 -12.58
C LEU A 32 -1.31 -4.53 -13.72
N LYS A 33 0.00 -4.47 -13.51
CA LYS A 33 0.95 -4.16 -14.59
C LYS A 33 0.90 -5.22 -15.69
N PHE A 34 0.81 -6.50 -15.33
CA PHE A 34 0.70 -7.59 -16.28
C PHE A 34 -0.60 -7.51 -17.11
N ARG A 35 -1.74 -7.25 -16.45
CA ARG A 35 -3.01 -6.98 -17.16
C ARG A 35 -2.91 -5.77 -18.09
N LYS A 36 -2.21 -4.71 -17.66
CA LYS A 36 -1.97 -3.52 -18.50
C LYS A 36 -1.16 -3.87 -19.75
N THR A 37 -0.08 -4.65 -19.62
CA THR A 37 0.78 -5.03 -20.75
C THR A 37 0.05 -5.93 -21.74
N LEU A 38 -0.88 -6.75 -21.27
CA LEU A 38 -1.75 -7.57 -22.12
C LEU A 38 -2.90 -6.78 -22.78
N GLY A 39 -3.03 -5.49 -22.49
CA GLY A 39 -4.11 -4.66 -23.02
C GLY A 39 -5.50 -4.97 -22.43
N MET A 40 -5.56 -5.71 -21.31
CA MET A 40 -6.82 -6.06 -20.66
C MET A 40 -7.32 -4.92 -19.75
N GLY A 41 -8.29 -4.17 -20.28
CA GLY A 41 -9.15 -3.26 -19.51
C GLY A 41 -8.48 -1.99 -18.97
N GLU A 42 -9.29 -1.14 -18.33
CA GLU A 42 -8.85 0.13 -17.74
C GLU A 42 -8.17 -0.04 -16.37
N VAL A 43 -6.99 -0.65 -16.35
CA VAL A 43 -6.23 -0.88 -15.09
C VAL A 43 -5.42 0.33 -14.61
N VAL A 44 -5.36 1.43 -15.38
CA VAL A 44 -4.50 2.60 -15.06
C VAL A 44 -4.91 3.27 -13.75
N ASN A 45 -6.22 3.38 -13.49
CA ASN A 45 -6.73 4.01 -12.28
C ASN A 45 -6.45 3.16 -11.03
N ASP A 46 -6.59 1.84 -11.15
CA ASP A 46 -6.28 0.92 -10.06
C ASP A 46 -4.77 0.89 -9.74
N ILE A 47 -3.90 0.91 -10.76
CA ILE A 47 -2.46 1.02 -10.56
C ILE A 47 -2.11 2.30 -9.79
N ARG A 48 -2.72 3.44 -10.15
CA ARG A 48 -2.49 4.71 -9.44
C ARG A 48 -2.98 4.65 -8.00
N ARG A 49 -4.11 4.00 -7.75
CA ARG A 49 -4.66 3.82 -6.40
C ARG A 49 -3.72 2.97 -5.54
N GLU A 50 -3.32 1.81 -6.02
CA GLU A 50 -2.46 0.88 -5.29
C GLU A 50 -1.06 1.46 -5.02
N LYS A 51 -0.47 2.18 -5.99
CA LYS A 51 0.81 2.90 -5.76
C LYS A 51 0.70 3.90 -4.62
N LYS A 52 -0.40 4.65 -4.53
CA LYS A 52 -0.62 5.61 -3.44
C LYS A 52 -0.82 4.90 -2.10
N THR A 53 -1.51 3.77 -2.08
CA THR A 53 -1.65 2.96 -0.87
C THR A 53 -0.30 2.45 -0.40
N LEU A 54 0.52 1.88 -1.29
CA LEU A 54 1.87 1.40 -0.98
C LEU A 54 2.76 2.51 -0.38
N ALA A 55 2.75 3.70 -0.98
CA ALA A 55 3.51 4.84 -0.45
C ALA A 55 3.07 5.25 0.97
N ARG A 56 1.77 5.15 1.28
CA ARG A 56 1.24 5.44 2.62
C ARG A 56 1.67 4.39 3.64
N VAL A 57 1.63 3.11 3.27
CA VAL A 57 2.11 2.01 4.11
C VAL A 57 3.58 2.23 4.48
N HIS A 58 4.43 2.55 3.50
CA HIS A 58 5.84 2.88 3.77
C HIS A 58 6.02 4.12 4.65
N THR A 59 5.17 5.14 4.46
CA THR A 59 5.20 6.34 5.32
C THR A 59 4.83 6.00 6.77
N LEU A 60 3.84 5.12 6.98
CA LEU A 60 3.42 4.68 8.31
C LEU A 60 4.46 3.77 8.97
N LEU A 61 5.09 2.87 8.20
CA LEU A 61 6.24 2.09 8.64
C LEU A 61 7.37 3.01 9.13
N ASN A 62 7.79 3.97 8.30
CA ASN A 62 8.82 4.94 8.67
C ASN A 62 8.44 5.76 9.92
N LYS A 63 7.16 6.11 10.10
CA LYS A 63 6.70 6.81 11.32
C LYS A 63 6.75 5.92 12.56
N LYS A 64 6.49 4.62 12.43
CA LYS A 64 6.60 3.67 13.54
C LYS A 64 8.05 3.38 13.87
N ASP A 65 8.88 3.15 12.86
CA ASP A 65 10.31 2.89 13.00
C ASP A 65 11.08 4.13 13.50
N GLY A 66 10.69 5.33 13.04
CA GLY A 66 11.25 6.60 13.50
C GLY A 66 10.85 6.94 14.94
N LYS A 67 9.62 6.59 15.37
CA LYS A 67 9.22 6.72 16.78
C LYS A 67 9.97 5.77 17.72
N THR A 68 10.38 4.60 17.25
CA THR A 68 11.19 3.67 18.06
C THR A 68 12.65 4.11 18.23
N ALA A 69 13.14 5.10 17.47
CA ALA A 69 14.51 5.59 17.58
C ALA A 69 14.68 6.80 18.53
N GLU A 70 13.58 7.41 19.00
CA GLU A 70 13.59 8.60 19.87
C GLU A 70 13.11 8.33 21.31
N ALA A 71 13.08 7.06 21.76
CA ALA A 71 12.67 6.67 23.12
C ALA A 71 13.79 5.96 23.88
#